data_AF-A0A2V3Y818-F1
#
_entry.id   AF-A0A2V3Y818-F1
#
_cell.length_a   1.000
_cell.length_b   1.000
_cell.length_c   1.000
_cell.angle_alpha   90.00
_cell.angle_beta   90.00
_cell.angle_gamma   90.00
#
_symmetry.space_group_name_H-M   'P 1'
#
loop_
_entity.id
_entity.type
_entity.pdbx_description
1 polymer ?
#
loop_
_entity_poly.entity_id
_entity_poly.type
_entity_poly.pdbx_seq_one_letter_code
_entity_poly.pdbx_strand_id
1 'polypeptide(L)' 'MRKIIKLEGLCCANCASKIETEVSKLAGVKSAALSFMTQRLTIEVEDDRADAIVEESRKIAYKIEPEAEFKVLR' A
#
# COMPACT_ATOMS: atom_id res chain seq x y z
N MET A 1 6.52 6.69 -11.53
CA MET A 1 7.40 6.35 -10.39
C MET A 1 7.02 5.03 -9.70
N ARG A 2 7.93 4.44 -8.91
CA ARG A 2 7.67 3.31 -8.01
C ARG A 2 7.84 3.74 -6.55
N LYS A 3 6.83 3.48 -5.73
CA LYS A 3 6.84 3.68 -4.28
C LYS A 3 6.85 2.35 -3.55
N ILE A 4 7.64 2.25 -2.49
CA ILE A 4 7.74 1.05 -1.66
C ILE A 4 7.40 1.45 -0.23
N ILE A 5 6.41 0.79 0.33
CA ILE A 5 5.92 1.01 1.69
C ILE A 5 6.07 -0.31 2.45
N LYS A 6 6.50 -0.23 3.71
CA LYS A 6 6.50 -1.35 4.65
C LYS A 6 5.30 -1.20 5.59
N LEU A 7 4.55 -2.29 5.77
CA LEU A 7 3.45 -2.39 6.72
C LEU A 7 3.92 -3.24 7.91
N GLU A 8 4.65 -2.64 8.86
CA GLU A 8 5.19 -3.40 9.99
C GLU A 8 4.04 -3.84 10.89
N GLY A 9 4.05 -5.11 11.33
CA GLY A 9 2.99 -5.66 12.18
C GLY A 9 1.75 -6.18 11.44
N LEU A 10 1.74 -6.16 10.10
CA LEU A 10 0.70 -6.80 9.28
C LEU A 10 0.61 -8.31 9.62
N CYS A 11 -0.46 -8.72 10.31
CA CYS A 11 -0.63 -10.09 10.83
C CYS A 11 -1.66 -10.91 10.05
N CYS A 12 -2.40 -10.29 9.13
CA CYS A 12 -3.47 -10.97 8.40
C CYS A 12 -3.21 -10.98 6.87
N ALA A 13 -2.96 -12.17 6.32
CA ALA A 13 -2.77 -12.35 4.88
C ALA A 13 -4.00 -11.92 4.05
N ASN A 14 -5.21 -12.12 4.59
CA ASN A 14 -6.43 -11.69 3.93
C ASN A 14 -6.58 -10.15 3.93
N CYS A 15 -6.16 -9.49 5.01
CA CYS A 15 -6.08 -8.03 5.07
C CYS A 15 -5.06 -7.51 4.06
N ALA A 16 -3.92 -8.19 3.91
CA ALA A 16 -2.92 -7.86 2.90
C ALA A 16 -3.54 -7.84 1.49
N SER A 17 -4.17 -8.94 1.06
CA SER A 17 -4.79 -8.99 -0.27
C SER A 17 -5.87 -7.91 -0.48
N LYS A 18 -6.63 -7.56 0.58
CA LYS A 18 -7.58 -6.44 0.52
C LYS A 18 -6.89 -5.10 0.30
N ILE A 19 -5.83 -4.80 1.06
CA ILE A 19 -5.07 -3.55 0.90
C ILE A 19 -4.51 -3.45 -0.52
N GLU A 20 -3.89 -4.51 -1.03
CA GLU A 20 -3.38 -4.55 -2.41
C GLU A 20 -4.47 -4.24 -3.43
N THR A 21 -5.61 -4.93 -3.31
CA THR A 21 -6.74 -4.79 -4.24
C THR A 21 -7.30 -3.37 -4.23
N GLU A 22 -7.49 -2.78 -3.05
CA GLU A 22 -8.03 -1.42 -2.91
C GLU A 22 -7.04 -0.37 -3.42
N VAL A 23 -5.75 -0.52 -3.12
CA VAL A 23 -4.69 0.36 -3.63
C VAL A 23 -4.58 0.26 -5.15
N SER A 24 -4.70 -0.94 -5.72
CA SER A 24 -4.67 -1.17 -7.17
C SER A 24 -5.83 -0.47 -7.90
N LYS A 25 -6.96 -0.25 -7.23
CA LYS A 25 -8.13 0.48 -7.78
C LYS A 25 -7.98 1.99 -7.76
N LEU A 26 -6.96 2.54 -7.09
CA LEU A 26 -6.77 3.99 -7.02
C LEU A 26 -6.44 4.58 -8.39
N ALA A 27 -7.08 5.71 -8.71
CA ALA A 27 -6.88 6.39 -9.98
C ALA A 27 -5.45 6.96 -10.09
N GLY A 28 -4.68 6.45 -11.06
CA GLY A 28 -3.27 6.82 -11.27
C GLY A 28 -2.27 5.76 -10.79
N VAL A 29 -2.75 4.65 -10.21
CA VAL A 29 -1.95 3.45 -9.96
C VAL A 29 -1.91 2.61 -11.25
N LYS A 30 -0.70 2.32 -11.74
CA LYS A 30 -0.47 1.35 -12.83
C LYS A 30 -0.45 -0.07 -12.32
N SER A 31 0.13 -0.28 -11.14
CA SER A 31 0.22 -1.60 -10.53
C SER A 31 0.43 -1.47 -9.04
N ALA A 32 -0.17 -2.35 -8.25
CA ALA A 32 0.09 -2.46 -6.82
C ALA A 32 0.30 -3.94 -6.47
N ALA A 33 1.32 -4.22 -5.68
CA ALA A 33 1.65 -5.56 -5.22
C ALA A 33 2.05 -5.51 -3.74
N LEU A 34 1.34 -6.26 -2.90
CA LEU A 34 1.64 -6.41 -1.48
C LEU A 34 2.13 -7.82 -1.19
N SER A 35 3.36 -7.92 -0.71
CA SER A 35 3.89 -9.18 -0.22
C SER A 35 3.67 -9.31 1.28
N PHE A 36 2.75 -10.19 1.70
CA PHE A 36 2.52 -10.50 3.12
C PHE A 36 3.80 -11.05 3.79
N MET A 37 4.54 -11.93 3.11
CA MET A 37 5.79 -12.50 3.63
C MET A 37 6.85 -11.45 3.96
N THR A 38 6.97 -10.40 3.14
CA THR A 38 7.96 -9.34 3.36
C THR A 38 7.37 -8.08 3.97
N GLN A 39 6.06 -8.05 4.18
CA GLN A 39 5.28 -6.91 4.63
C GLN A 39 5.54 -5.63 3.81
N ARG A 40 5.70 -5.78 2.48
CA ARG A 40 6.06 -4.69 1.56
C ARG A 40 5.02 -4.49 0.48
N LEU A 41 4.46 -3.29 0.44
CA LEU A 41 3.57 -2.79 -0.61
C LEU A 41 4.40 -2.02 -1.65
N THR A 42 4.44 -2.51 -2.87
CA THR A 42 5.03 -1.82 -4.01
C THR A 42 3.93 -1.25 -4.86
N ILE A 43 3.95 0.06 -5.08
CA ILE A 43 2.96 0.78 -5.88
C ILE A 43 3.68 1.45 -7.04
N GLU A 44 3.24 1.17 -8.25
CA GLU A 44 3.67 1.84 -9.46
C GLU A 44 2.61 2.86 -9.85
N VAL A 45 2.99 4.13 -9.92
CA VAL A 45 2.09 5.27 -10.10
C VAL A 45 2.60 6.20 -11.19
N GLU A 46 1.71 6.94 -11.81
CA GLU A 46 2.10 8.03 -12.70
C GLU A 46 2.55 9.25 -11.88
N ASP A 47 3.67 9.87 -12.29
CA ASP A 47 4.49 10.80 -11.51
C ASP A 47 3.72 11.92 -10.79
N ASP A 48 2.69 12.46 -11.43
CA ASP A 48 1.98 13.64 -10.96
C ASP A 48 1.09 13.39 -9.72
N ARG A 49 0.84 12.13 -9.35
CA ARG A 49 -0.09 11.76 -8.27
C ARG A 49 0.50 10.87 -7.19
N ALA A 50 1.82 10.74 -7.13
CA ALA A 50 2.49 9.83 -6.21
C ALA A 50 2.14 10.13 -4.73
N ASP A 51 2.24 11.38 -4.30
CA ASP A 51 1.97 11.77 -2.91
C ASP A 51 0.50 11.55 -2.51
N ALA A 52 -0.44 11.90 -3.39
CA ALA A 52 -1.87 11.67 -3.16
C ALA A 52 -2.19 10.17 -3.02
N ILE A 53 -1.60 9.32 -3.87
CA ILE A 53 -1.79 7.87 -3.81
C ILE A 53 -1.17 7.28 -2.55
N VAL A 54 0.00 7.76 -2.11
CA VAL A 54 0.62 7.30 -0.87
C VAL A 54 -0.26 7.63 0.33
N GLU A 55 -0.86 8.82 0.37
CA GLU A 55 -1.77 9.21 1.46
C GLU A 55 -3.07 8.40 1.46
N GLU A 56 -3.67 8.15 0.29
CA GLU A 56 -4.85 7.28 0.18
C GLU A 56 -4.53 5.84 0.57
N SER A 57 -3.38 5.32 0.14
CA SER A 57 -2.90 3.99 0.51
C SER A 57 -2.74 3.86 2.03
N ARG A 58 -2.26 4.92 2.70
CA ARG A 58 -2.16 4.96 4.17
C ARG A 58 -3.53 4.88 4.83
N LYS A 59 -4.53 5.61 4.33
CA LYS A 59 -5.90 5.56 4.87
C LYS A 59 -6.52 4.17 4.70
N ILE A 60 -6.34 3.56 3.53
CA ILE A 60 -6.81 2.19 3.24
C ILE A 60 -6.15 1.18 4.19
N ALA A 61 -4.82 1.24 4.32
CA ALA A 61 -4.08 0.36 5.21
C ALA A 61 -4.57 0.50 6.66
N TYR A 62 -4.70 1.73 7.17
CA TYR A 62 -5.18 1.99 8.53
C TYR A 62 -6.63 1.53 8.76
N LYS A 63 -7.48 1.60 7.74
CA LYS A 63 -8.87 1.13 7.83
C LYS A 63 -8.97 -0.40 7.92
N ILE A 64 -8.03 -1.12 7.31
CA ILE A 64 -8.03 -2.59 7.22
C ILE A 64 -7.21 -3.21 8.37
N GLU A 65 -6.02 -2.68 8.63
CA GLU A 65 -5.14 -3.03 9.74
C GLU A 65 -4.71 -1.74 10.47
N PRO A 66 -5.51 -1.25 11.44
CA PRO A 66 -5.17 -0.05 12.22
C PRO A 66 -3.93 -0.25 13.11
N GLU A 67 -3.58 -1.50 13.41
CA GLU A 67 -2.42 -1.87 14.22
C GLU A 67 -1.12 -1.92 13.41
N ALA A 68 -1.20 -1.91 12.08
CA ALA A 68 -0.02 -1.97 11.21
C ALA A 68 0.64 -0.58 11.08
N GLU A 69 1.96 -0.53 11.26
CA GLU A 69 2.75 0.69 11.06
C GLU A 69 3.04 0.90 9.58
N PHE A 70 2.58 2.04 9.04
CA PHE A 70 2.77 2.42 7.64
C PHE A 70 4.06 3.24 7.47
N LYS A 71 5.07 2.65 6.82
CA LYS A 71 6.40 3.26 6.67
C LYS A 71 6.84 3.34 5.22
N VAL A 72 6.98 4.55 4.70
CA VAL A 72 7.44 4.79 3.32
C VAL A 72 8.95 4.56 3.25
N LEU A 73 9.40 3.60 2.45
CA LEU A 73 10.82 3.28 2.24
C LEU A 73 11.42 4.04 1.06
N ARG A 74 10.64 4.21 -0.02
CA ARG A 74 11.10 4.86 -1.25
C ARG A 74 9.93 5.45 -2.02
#